data_AF-A0A924BLE6-F1
#
_entry.id   AF-A0A924BLE6-F1
#
_cell.length_a   1.000
_cell.length_b   1.000
_cell.length_c   1.000
_cell.angle_alpha   90.00
_cell.angle_beta   90.00
_cell.angle_gamma   90.00
#
_symmetry.space_group_name_H-M   'P 1'
#
loop_
_entity.id
_entity.type
_entity.pdbx_description
1 polymer ?
#
loop_
_entity_poly.entity_id
_entity_poly.type
_entity_poly.pdbx_seq_one_letter_code
_entity_poly.pdbx_strand_id
1 'polypeptide(L)' 'MKLRVCGAAVFAALLFGQGAVAQDVTLTSRDGSLSLSGTLQGYDGEFFRILTSYGPLTVDGQAVTCDGPACPDLTAPKAV' A
#
# COMPACT_ATOMS: atom_id res chain seq x y z
N MET A 1 -2.69 41.54 -9.63
CA MET A 1 -2.59 40.39 -10.56
C MET A 1 -4.01 39.95 -10.92
N LYS A 2 -4.56 40.42 -12.05
CA LYS A 2 -5.94 40.15 -12.47
C LYS A 2 -5.97 38.81 -13.21
N LEU A 3 -6.35 37.75 -12.51
CA LEU A 3 -6.45 36.42 -13.11
C LEU A 3 -7.75 36.34 -13.92
N ARG A 4 -7.64 36.44 -15.25
CA ARG A 4 -8.72 36.10 -16.17
C ARG A 4 -8.79 34.57 -16.25
N VAL A 5 -9.75 33.99 -15.54
CA VAL A 5 -9.98 32.53 -15.54
C VAL A 5 -10.74 32.16 -16.82
N CYS A 6 -10.02 31.61 -17.81
CA CYS A 6 -10.63 30.88 -18.91
C CYS A 6 -11.06 29.50 -18.39
N GLY A 7 -12.34 29.15 -18.52
CA GLY A 7 -12.98 27.98 -17.91
C GLY A 7 -12.35 26.61 -18.22
N ALA A 8 -11.48 26.50 -19.23
CA ALA A 8 -10.75 25.26 -19.54
C ALA A 8 -9.66 24.90 -18.50
N ALA A 9 -9.04 25.89 -17.85
CA ALA A 9 -7.96 25.65 -16.89
C ALA A 9 -8.47 25.05 -15.56
N VAL A 10 -9.74 25.28 -15.23
CA VAL A 10 -10.36 24.76 -13.99
C VAL A 10 -10.52 23.23 -14.07
N PHE A 11 -10.86 22.70 -15.25
CA PHE A 11 -11.13 21.27 -15.43
C PHE A 11 -9.85 20.40 -15.32
N ALA A 12 -8.71 20.92 -15.76
CA ALA A 12 -7.43 20.21 -15.67
C ALA A 12 -6.93 20.05 -14.23
N ALA A 13 -7.23 20.99 -13.33
CA ALA A 13 -6.78 20.93 -11.93
C ALA A 13 -7.52 19.87 -11.10
N LEU A 14 -8.74 19.49 -11.48
CA LEU A 14 -9.56 18.51 -10.75
C LEU A 14 -9.10 17.05 -10.91
N LEU A 15 -8.34 16.73 -11.97
CA LEU A 15 -7.90 15.36 -12.25
C LEU A 15 -6.62 14.95 -11.52
N PHE A 16 -5.84 15.91 -11.01
CA PHE A 16 -4.57 15.62 -10.29
C PHE A 16 -4.75 15.34 -8.79
N GLY A 17 -5.98 15.37 -8.29
CA GLY A 17 -6.31 15.17 -6.87
C GLY A 17 -6.63 13.72 -6.48
N GLN A 18 -6.32 12.73 -7.31
CA GLN A 18 -6.50 11.32 -6.94
C GLN A 18 -5.40 10.92 -5.94
N GLY A 19 -5.66 11.17 -4.66
CA GLY A 19 -4.79 10.74 -3.56
C GLY A 19 -4.61 9.22 -3.59
N ALA A 20 -3.36 8.77 -3.50
CA ALA A 20 -3.04 7.37 -3.32
C ALA A 20 -3.60 6.93 -1.95
N VAL A 21 -4.66 6.12 -1.98
CA VAL A 21 -5.21 5.52 -0.77
C VAL A 21 -4.24 4.42 -0.35
N ALA A 22 -3.57 4.62 0.77
CA ALA A 22 -2.75 3.58 1.38
C ALA A 22 -3.70 2.45 1.81
N GLN A 23 -3.47 1.24 1.29
CA GLN A 23 -4.41 0.12 1.43
C GLN A 23 -3.98 -0.81 2.57
N ASP A 24 -4.95 -1.32 3.32
CA ASP A 24 -4.70 -2.21 4.45
C ASP A 24 -4.32 -3.62 3.99
N VAL A 25 -3.38 -4.22 4.70
CA VAL A 25 -2.85 -5.56 4.49
C VAL A 25 -2.61 -6.26 5.83
N THR A 26 -2.75 -7.57 5.81
CA THR A 26 -2.36 -8.45 6.91
C THR A 26 -1.22 -9.34 6.43
N LEU A 27 -0.06 -9.24 7.08
CA LEU A 27 1.08 -10.11 6.87
C LEU A 27 1.09 -11.17 7.97
N THR A 28 0.91 -12.43 7.60
CA THR A 28 0.94 -13.57 8.51
C THR A 28 2.22 -14.36 8.27
N SER A 29 3.01 -14.62 9.30
CA SER A 29 4.19 -15.48 9.17
C SER A 29 3.80 -16.90 8.75
N ARG A 30 4.61 -17.58 7.94
CA ARG A 30 4.32 -18.96 7.47
C ARG A 30 4.23 -19.98 8.61
N ASP A 31 4.91 -19.72 9.71
CA ASP A 31 4.84 -20.55 10.92
C ASP A 31 3.56 -20.28 11.75
N GLY A 32 2.73 -19.31 11.34
CA GLY A 32 1.51 -18.91 12.02
C GLY A 32 1.74 -18.24 13.38
N SER A 33 2.99 -17.95 13.76
CA SER A 33 3.30 -17.44 15.10
C SER A 33 2.99 -15.95 15.26
N LEU A 34 2.91 -15.23 14.14
CA LEU A 34 2.78 -13.78 14.11
C LEU A 34 1.87 -13.32 12.96
N SER A 35 0.89 -12.47 13.27
CA SER A 35 0.12 -11.72 12.28
C SER A 35 0.25 -10.23 12.52
N LEU A 36 0.65 -9.49 11.49
CA LEU A 36 0.80 -8.04 11.52
C LEU A 36 -0.26 -7.44 10.60
N SER A 37 -1.10 -6.56 11.13
CA SER A 37 -2.04 -5.77 10.31
C SER A 37 -1.57 -4.33 10.23
N GLY A 38 -1.67 -3.74 9.05
CA GLY A 38 -1.23 -2.38 8.81
C GLY A 38 -1.49 -1.96 7.38
N THR A 39 -0.95 -0.81 7.00
CA THR A 39 -1.16 -0.24 5.68
C THR A 39 0.07 -0.43 4.81
N LEU A 40 -0.09 -0.99 3.62
CA LEU A 40 1.03 -1.23 2.70
C LEU A 40 1.55 0.11 2.16
N GLN A 41 2.83 0.39 2.44
CA GLN A 41 3.53 1.55 1.87
C GLN A 41 4.26 1.19 0.58
N GLY A 42 4.76 -0.04 0.47
CA GLY A 42 5.41 -0.53 -0.74
C GLY A 42 6.04 -1.90 -0.58
N TYR A 43 6.39 -2.49 -1.71
CA TYR A 43 7.10 -3.75 -1.82
C TYR A 43 8.20 -3.61 -2.88
N ASP A 44 9.43 -4.00 -2.54
CA ASP A 44 10.59 -3.89 -3.43
C ASP A 44 10.98 -5.20 -4.12
N GLY A 45 10.23 -6.29 -3.89
CA GLY A 45 10.54 -7.63 -4.41
C GLY A 45 11.15 -8.57 -3.38
N GLU A 46 11.56 -8.04 -2.22
CA GLU A 46 12.15 -8.82 -1.13
C GLU A 46 11.47 -8.49 0.20
N PHE A 47 11.22 -7.20 0.46
CA PHE A 47 10.69 -6.68 1.71
C PHE A 47 9.37 -5.92 1.53
N PHE A 48 8.40 -6.26 2.38
CA PHE A 48 7.19 -5.47 2.57
C PHE A 48 7.44 -4.34 3.55
N ARG A 49 7.10 -3.12 3.14
CA ARG A 49 7.07 -1.94 4.01
C ARG A 49 5.63 -1.66 4.39
N ILE A 50 5.28 -1.87 5.65
CA ILE A 50 3.93 -1.62 6.18
C ILE A 50 3.96 -0.58 7.29
N LEU A 51 2.91 0.24 7.37
CA LEU A 51 2.68 1.12 8.50
C LEU A 51 1.75 0.42 9.49
N THR A 52 2.25 0.10 10.67
CA THR A 52 1.46 -0.48 11.76
C THR A 52 1.16 0.55 12.83
N SER A 53 0.32 0.20 13.81
CA SER A 53 0.09 1.02 15.02
C SER A 53 1.36 1.30 15.82
N TYR A 54 2.40 0.47 15.66
CA TYR A 54 3.69 0.61 16.34
C TYR A 54 4.71 1.42 15.52
N GLY A 55 4.34 1.85 14.32
CA GLY A 55 5.21 2.55 13.38
C GLY A 55 5.50 1.75 12.10
N PRO A 56 6.42 2.25 11.26
CA PRO A 56 6.80 1.59 10.03
C PRO A 56 7.62 0.33 10.32
N LEU A 57 7.21 -0.79 9.73
CA LEU A 57 7.92 -2.07 9.80
C LEU A 57 8.31 -2.53 8.39
N THR A 58 9.50 -3.10 8.30
CA THR A 58 10.02 -3.76 7.10
C THR A 58 10.08 -5.26 7.39
N VAL A 59 9.35 -6.05 6.60
CA VAL A 59 9.18 -7.49 6.82
C VAL A 59 9.60 -8.24 5.57
N ASP A 60 10.34 -9.33 5.72
CA ASP A 60 10.73 -10.20 4.62
C ASP A 60 9.50 -10.88 3.99
N GLY A 61 9.29 -10.67 2.70
CA GLY A 61 8.15 -11.21 1.95
C GLY A 61 8.21 -12.72 1.71
N GLN A 62 9.39 -13.33 1.78
CA GLN A 62 9.54 -14.79 1.74
C GLN A 62 9.12 -15.43 3.07
N ALA A 63 9.07 -14.71 4.19
CA ALA A 63 8.67 -15.27 5.48
C ALA A 63 7.17 -15.17 5.76
N VAL A 64 6.43 -14.37 5.00
CA VAL A 64 5.03 -14.02 5.28
C VAL A 64 4.09 -14.30 4.11
N THR A 65 2.84 -14.57 4.45
CA THR A 65 1.68 -14.57 3.56
C THR A 65 1.00 -13.22 3.70
N CYS A 66 0.77 -12.55 2.56
CA CYS A 66 0.02 -11.29 2.50
C CYS A 66 -1.44 -11.59 2.18
N ASP A 67 -2.34 -11.07 2.99
CA ASP A 67 -3.78 -11.06 2.78
C ASP A 67 -4.28 -9.59 2.70
N GLY A 68 -5.06 -9.27 1.66
CA GLY A 68 -5.62 -7.94 1.47
C GLY A 68 -5.68 -7.48 0.00
N PRO A 69 -6.40 -6.37 -0.27
CA PRO A 69 -6.57 -5.84 -1.63
C PRO A 69 -5.27 -5.28 -2.25
N ALA A 70 -4.29 -4.94 -1.40
CA ALA A 70 -3.01 -4.38 -1.83
C ALA A 70 -1.93 -5.43 -2.11
N CYS A 71 -2.23 -6.71 -1.84
CA CYS A 71 -1.23 -7.77 -1.98
C CYS A 71 -0.88 -7.97 -3.46
N PRO A 72 0.40 -7.94 -3.85
CA PRO A 72 0.80 -8.21 -5.21
C PRO A 72 0.55 -9.68 -5.55
N ASP A 73 -0.20 -9.95 -6.62
CA ASP A 73 -0.60 -11.28 -7.10
C ASP A 73 0.56 -12.27 -7.33
N LEU A 74 1.80 -11.77 -7.37
CA LEU A 74 2.97 -12.51 -7.81
C LEU A 74 3.96 -12.83 -6.69
N THR A 75 3.77 -12.34 -5.46
CA THR A 75 4.86 -12.44 -4.44
C THR A 75 4.46 -12.82 -3.03
N ALA A 76 3.18 -12.82 -2.69
CA ALA A 76 2.71 -13.58 -1.54
C ALA A 76 2.12 -14.89 -2.04
N PRO A 77 2.83 -16.03 -1.95
CA PRO A 77 2.19 -17.31 -2.23
C PRO A 77 1.02 -17.43 -1.25
N LYS A 78 -0.22 -17.40 -1.78
CA LYS A 78 -1.38 -17.91 -1.04
C LYS A 78 -1.03 -19.33 -0.64
N ALA A 79 -0.91 -19.57 0.66
CA ALA A 79 -0.86 -20.93 1.18
C ALA A 79 -2.22 -21.57 0.86
N VAL A 80 -2.25 -22.36 -0.21
CA VAL A 80 -3.34 -23.28 -0.52
C VAL A 80 -3.15 -24.56 0.30
#